data_AF-N4UUX7-F1
#
_entry.id   AF-N4UUX7-F1
#
_cell.length_a   1.000
_cell.length_b   1.000
_cell.length_c   1.000
_cell.angle_alpha   90.00
_cell.angle_beta   90.00
_cell.angle_gamma   90.00
#
_symmetry.space_group_name_H-M   'P 1'
#
loop_
_entity.id
_entity.type
_entity.pdbx_description
1 polymer ?
#
loop_
_entity_poly.entity_id
_entity_poly.type
_entity_poly.pdbx_seq_one_letter_code
_entity_poly.pdbx_strand_id
1 'polypeptide(L)'
;MRWGTKAYQPDVCAVESDQHFFNLLRMAHDNYRSRSRWSWLKKVQSIDFVKFELFRNQLASICNASFSPIGPDHDFQGADTEPPIGPNLMMHLFENPDHADILPVLFRRIPRRMKERLQPCPQKGSSLGWGVQFVEVLNGYYVFLFGCVGFMICSAVAISWTVAKDDI
;
A
#
# COMPACT_ATOMS: atom_id res chain seq x y z
N MET A 1 8.54 -12.47 7.86
CA MET A 1 9.03 -11.40 8.77
C MET A 1 8.25 -10.14 8.46
N ARG A 2 7.40 -9.65 9.37
CA ARG A 2 6.61 -8.41 9.19
C ARG A 2 7.39 -7.24 9.79
N TRP A 3 7.74 -6.29 8.95
CA TRP A 3 8.51 -5.10 9.31
C TRP A 3 7.55 -4.02 9.85
N GLY A 4 8.00 -3.23 10.84
CA GLY A 4 7.25 -2.06 11.27
C GLY A 4 7.25 -1.00 10.17
N THR A 5 6.07 -0.57 9.73
CA THR A 5 5.91 0.47 8.70
C THR A 5 5.50 1.78 9.37
N LYS A 6 5.97 2.91 8.84
CA LYS A 6 5.50 4.22 9.35
C LYS A 6 4.06 4.44 8.89
N ALA A 7 3.16 4.71 9.82
CA ALA A 7 1.79 5.05 9.49
C ALA A 7 1.72 6.44 8.84
N TYR A 8 1.04 6.54 7.70
CA TYR A 8 0.70 7.82 7.07
C TYR A 8 -0.78 8.11 7.31
N GLN A 9 -1.09 9.30 7.84
CA GLN A 9 -2.45 9.73 8.19
C GLN A 9 -2.75 11.04 7.46
N PRO A 10 -3.27 10.99 6.21
CA PRO A 10 -3.70 12.18 5.50
C PRO A 10 -4.94 12.78 6.18
N ASP A 11 -5.14 14.08 5.99
CA ASP A 11 -6.43 14.70 6.32
C ASP A 11 -7.46 14.28 5.26
N VAL A 12 -8.61 13.79 5.72
CA VAL A 12 -9.64 13.16 4.89
C VAL A 12 -10.99 13.86 5.06
N CYS A 13 -11.02 15.00 5.77
CA CYS A 13 -12.24 15.77 6.03
C CYS A 13 -12.91 16.31 4.76
N ALA A 14 -12.15 16.50 3.68
CA ALA A 14 -12.64 17.03 2.40
C ALA A 14 -13.10 15.95 1.40
N VAL A 15 -13.13 14.67 1.80
CA VAL A 15 -13.54 13.59 0.89
C VAL A 15 -15.06 13.48 0.83
N GLU A 16 -15.61 13.91 -0.31
CA GLU A 16 -17.05 13.92 -0.58
C GLU A 16 -17.52 12.72 -1.43
N SER A 17 -16.62 12.08 -2.18
CA SER A 17 -16.93 10.97 -3.09
C SER A 17 -15.90 9.85 -3.03
N ASP A 18 -16.29 8.64 -3.44
CA ASP A 18 -15.35 7.52 -3.56
C ASP A 18 -14.29 7.81 -4.63
N GLN A 19 -14.65 8.52 -5.70
CA GLN A 19 -13.67 9.01 -6.70
C GLN A 19 -12.59 9.89 -6.05
N HIS A 20 -12.99 10.84 -5.20
CA HIS A 20 -12.04 11.72 -4.52
C HIS A 20 -11.16 10.93 -3.54
N PHE A 21 -11.74 9.93 -2.86
CA PHE A 21 -11.01 9.01 -2.01
C PHE A 21 -9.91 8.24 -2.76
N PHE A 22 -10.23 7.61 -3.90
CA PHE A 22 -9.25 6.85 -4.68
C PHE A 22 -8.19 7.74 -5.34
N ASN A 23 -8.54 8.96 -5.74
CA ASN A 23 -7.57 9.95 -6.18
C ASN A 23 -6.62 10.37 -5.05
N LEU A 24 -7.13 10.58 -3.84
CA LEU A 24 -6.31 10.91 -2.67
C LEU A 24 -5.38 9.75 -2.30
N LEU A 25 -5.85 8.51 -2.37
CA LEU A 25 -5.02 7.31 -2.19
C LEU A 25 -3.86 7.27 -3.19
N ARG A 26 -4.13 7.58 -4.46
CA ARG A 26 -3.12 7.61 -5.52
C ARG A 26 -2.08 8.71 -5.28
N MET A 27 -2.52 9.92 -4.93
CA MET A 27 -1.63 11.02 -4.57
C MET A 27 -0.76 10.69 -3.34
N ALA A 28 -1.35 10.07 -2.32
CA ALA A 28 -0.63 9.64 -1.12
C ALA A 28 0.43 8.57 -1.45
N HIS A 29 0.08 7.61 -2.31
CA HIS A 29 1.01 6.58 -2.80
C HIS A 29 2.14 7.21 -3.61
N ASP A 30 1.86 8.07 -4.59
CA ASP A 30 2.87 8.70 -5.44
C ASP A 30 3.84 9.57 -4.65
N ASN A 31 3.34 10.32 -3.66
CA ASN A 31 4.19 11.10 -2.74
C ASN A 31 5.13 10.20 -1.91
N TYR A 32 4.64 9.06 -1.43
CA TYR A 32 5.49 8.07 -0.76
C TYR A 32 6.52 7.47 -1.71
N ARG A 33 6.10 7.14 -2.94
CA ARG A 33 6.90 6.50 -3.99
C ARG A 33 8.03 7.41 -4.47
N SER A 34 7.76 8.70 -4.65
CA SER A 34 8.71 9.74 -5.09
C SER A 34 9.99 9.79 -4.23
N ARG A 35 9.89 9.37 -2.96
CA ARG A 35 11.02 9.38 -2.02
C ARG A 35 12.08 8.31 -2.30
N SER A 36 11.76 7.29 -3.10
CA SER A 36 12.67 6.19 -3.43
C SER A 36 13.14 6.25 -4.89
N ARG A 37 14.47 6.23 -5.10
CA ARG A 37 15.10 6.20 -6.43
C ARG A 37 14.75 4.95 -7.25
N TRP A 38 14.32 3.88 -6.58
CA TRP A 38 13.99 2.59 -7.20
C TRP A 38 12.48 2.34 -7.25
N SER A 39 11.68 3.39 -7.05
CA SER A 39 10.22 3.37 -7.11
C SER A 39 9.69 2.80 -8.41
N TRP A 40 10.32 3.14 -9.54
CA TRP A 40 9.93 2.72 -10.88
C TRP A 40 10.02 1.20 -11.10
N LEU A 41 10.86 0.49 -10.33
CA LEU A 41 10.94 -0.98 -10.36
C LEU A 41 9.80 -1.67 -9.62
N LYS A 42 9.07 -0.95 -8.77
CA LYS A 42 8.01 -1.51 -7.95
C LYS A 42 6.65 -1.26 -8.58
N LYS A 43 5.74 -2.22 -8.44
CA LYS A 43 4.32 -2.11 -8.78
C LYS A 43 3.49 -2.43 -7.54
N VAL A 44 2.38 -1.73 -7.34
CA VAL A 44 1.36 -2.12 -6.36
C VAL A 44 0.67 -3.38 -6.86
N GLN A 45 0.76 -4.47 -6.11
CA GLN A 45 0.11 -5.75 -6.42
C GLN A 45 -1.31 -5.79 -5.87
N SER A 46 -1.47 -5.39 -4.60
CA SER A 46 -2.77 -5.33 -3.94
C SER A 46 -2.80 -4.19 -2.94
N ILE A 47 -4.03 -3.80 -2.62
CA ILE A 47 -4.34 -2.82 -1.58
C ILE A 47 -5.24 -3.54 -0.58
N ASP A 48 -4.68 -3.83 0.58
CA ASP A 48 -5.33 -4.65 1.59
C ASP A 48 -5.83 -3.76 2.72
N PHE A 49 -7.09 -3.96 3.12
CA PHE A 49 -7.54 -3.43 4.40
C PHE A 49 -6.84 -4.20 5.51
N VAL A 50 -6.35 -3.48 6.51
CA VAL A 50 -5.62 -4.08 7.62
C VAL A 50 -5.99 -3.44 8.95
N LYS A 51 -5.98 -4.29 9.98
CA LYS A 51 -5.97 -3.88 11.38
C LYS A 51 -4.51 -3.73 11.80
N PHE A 52 -4.16 -2.65 12.48
CA PHE A 52 -2.78 -2.43 12.92
C PHE A 52 -2.71 -1.87 14.34
N GLU A 53 -1.59 -2.12 14.99
CA GLU A 53 -1.22 -1.53 16.27
C GLU A 53 -0.17 -0.44 16.05
N LEU A 54 -0.49 0.78 16.46
CA LEU A 54 0.36 1.95 16.37
C LEU A 54 1.12 2.16 17.68
N PHE A 55 2.44 2.25 17.60
CA PHE A 55 3.34 2.49 18.73
C PHE A 55 3.82 3.95 18.80
N ARG A 56 4.41 4.35 19.93
CA ARG A 56 4.92 5.71 20.22
C ARG A 56 5.74 6.37 19.10
N ASN A 57 6.47 5.59 18.29
CA ASN A 57 7.28 6.11 17.18
C ASN A 57 6.57 6.13 15.81
N GLN A 58 5.23 6.14 15.80
CA GLN A 58 4.39 6.03 14.59
C GLN A 58 4.64 4.74 13.78
N LEU A 59 5.22 3.73 14.41
CA LEU A 59 5.39 2.41 13.82
C LEU A 59 4.07 1.67 13.94
N ALA A 60 3.59 1.17 12.81
CA ALA A 60 2.43 0.31 12.71
C ALA A 60 2.88 -1.14 12.55
N SER A 61 2.36 -2.02 13.42
CA SER A 61 2.46 -3.47 13.27
C SER A 61 1.12 -4.02 12.79
N ILE A 62 1.14 -4.84 11.75
CA ILE A 62 -0.07 -5.34 11.10
C ILE A 62 -0.56 -6.59 11.83
N CYS A 63 -1.79 -6.52 12.32
CA CYS A 63 -2.47 -7.58 13.05
C CYS A 63 -3.31 -8.43 12.08
N ASN A 64 -3.30 -9.75 12.23
CA ASN A 64 -4.17 -10.67 11.47
C ASN A 64 -5.58 -10.83 12.07
N ALA A 65 -5.91 -10.09 13.13
CA ALA A 65 -7.13 -10.31 13.89
C ALA A 65 -8.37 -9.77 13.16
N SER A 66 -9.51 -10.48 13.32
CA SER A 66 -10.83 -10.16 12.75
C SER A 66 -11.19 -8.68 12.75
N PHE A 67 -11.93 -8.31 11.69
CA PHE A 67 -12.24 -6.95 11.28
C PHE A 67 -13.31 -6.24 12.10
N SER A 68 -13.74 -6.77 13.24
CA SER A 68 -14.75 -6.09 14.05
C SER A 68 -14.17 -4.78 14.63
N PRO A 69 -14.70 -3.59 14.27
CA PRO A 69 -14.31 -2.35 14.91
C PRO A 69 -14.86 -2.35 16.34
N ILE A 70 -13.96 -2.52 17.32
CA ILE A 70 -14.33 -2.52 18.73
C ILE A 70 -14.33 -1.06 19.21
N GLY A 71 -15.49 -0.41 19.19
CA GLY A 71 -15.76 0.77 20.03
C GLY A 71 -16.70 1.81 19.43
N PRO A 72 -17.43 2.57 20.29
CA PRO A 72 -18.44 3.56 19.91
C PRO A 72 -17.89 4.85 19.27
N ASP A 73 -16.57 4.94 19.09
CA ASP A 73 -15.84 6.14 18.68
C ASP A 73 -15.43 6.15 17.19
N HIS A 74 -15.84 5.13 16.44
CA HIS A 74 -15.54 4.99 15.01
C HIS A 74 -16.82 5.13 14.20
N ASP A 75 -16.79 6.02 13.21
CA ASP A 75 -17.84 6.09 12.21
C ASP A 75 -17.58 4.99 11.18
N PHE A 76 -18.35 3.91 11.27
CA PHE A 76 -18.22 2.74 10.42
C PHE A 76 -19.60 2.26 10.01
N GLN A 77 -19.89 2.34 8.71
CA GLN A 77 -21.05 1.67 8.16
C GLN A 77 -20.70 0.19 7.96
N GLY A 78 -21.36 -0.68 8.72
CA GLY A 78 -21.19 -2.13 8.63
C GLY A 78 -21.27 -2.62 7.18
N ALA A 79 -20.37 -3.51 6.81
CA ALA A 79 -20.40 -4.22 5.55
C ALA A 79 -20.59 -5.71 5.83
N ASP A 80 -21.38 -6.39 4.99
CA ASP A 80 -21.65 -7.83 5.11
C ASP A 80 -20.43 -8.70 4.78
N THR A 81 -19.37 -8.09 4.25
CA THR A 81 -18.12 -8.75 3.85
C THR A 81 -16.96 -8.33 4.75
N GLU A 82 -16.16 -9.30 5.20
CA GLU A 82 -14.83 -9.07 5.78
C GLU A 82 -13.75 -9.45 4.75
N PRO A 83 -12.87 -8.51 4.31
CA PRO A 83 -12.83 -7.08 4.62
C PRO A 83 -13.98 -6.28 3.99
N PRO A 84 -14.27 -5.06 4.49
CA PRO A 84 -15.39 -4.22 4.03
C PRO A 84 -15.36 -3.87 2.53
N ILE A 85 -14.16 -3.86 1.95
CA ILE A 85 -13.91 -3.71 0.52
C ILE A 85 -12.92 -4.80 0.12
N GLY A 86 -13.28 -5.60 -0.88
CA GLY A 86 -12.41 -6.66 -1.38
C GLY A 86 -11.15 -6.11 -2.08
N PRO A 87 -10.01 -6.82 -2.02
CA PRO A 87 -8.74 -6.35 -2.56
C PRO A 87 -8.78 -6.12 -4.08
N ASN A 88 -9.53 -6.95 -4.83
CA ASN A 88 -9.67 -6.80 -6.28
C ASN A 88 -10.42 -5.52 -6.66
N LEU A 89 -11.52 -5.22 -5.95
CA LEU A 89 -12.28 -3.99 -6.17
C LEU A 89 -11.45 -2.76 -5.81
N MET A 90 -10.76 -2.83 -4.66
CA MET A 90 -9.87 -1.76 -4.19
C MET A 90 -8.76 -1.46 -5.20
N MET A 91 -8.14 -2.51 -5.76
CA MET A 91 -7.11 -2.36 -6.78
C MET A 91 -7.67 -1.80 -8.09
N HIS A 92 -8.84 -2.28 -8.54
CA HIS A 92 -9.47 -1.79 -9.77
C HIS A 92 -9.79 -0.29 -9.71
N LEU A 93 -10.38 0.17 -8.60
CA LEU A 93 -10.72 1.58 -8.38
C LEU A 93 -9.47 2.45 -8.13
N PHE A 94 -8.41 1.87 -7.56
CA PHE A 94 -7.12 2.54 -7.49
C PHE A 94 -6.47 2.73 -8.85
N GLU A 95 -6.62 1.79 -9.79
CA GLU A 95 -6.14 1.90 -11.17
C GLU A 95 -7.07 2.75 -12.06
N ASN A 96 -8.37 2.83 -11.73
CA ASN A 96 -9.37 3.59 -12.49
C ASN A 96 -10.30 4.34 -11.52
N PRO A 97 -9.86 5.49 -10.96
CA PRO A 97 -10.65 6.22 -9.97
C PRO A 97 -11.96 6.76 -10.54
N ASP A 98 -12.03 6.99 -11.85
CA ASP A 98 -13.25 7.46 -12.53
C ASP A 98 -14.37 6.41 -12.55
N HIS A 99 -14.06 5.14 -12.32
CA HIS A 99 -15.05 4.06 -12.18
C HIS A 99 -15.69 4.02 -10.78
N ALA A 100 -15.15 4.77 -9.82
CA ALA A 100 -15.74 4.85 -8.49
C ALA A 100 -17.01 5.70 -8.51
N ASP A 101 -17.89 5.44 -7.54
CA ASP A 101 -19.14 6.16 -7.42
C ASP A 101 -18.90 7.60 -6.93
N ILE A 102 -19.82 8.49 -7.30
CA ILE A 102 -19.85 9.88 -6.82
C ILE A 102 -20.29 9.90 -5.35
N LEU A 103 -21.06 8.90 -4.92
CA LEU A 103 -21.45 8.74 -3.52
C LEU A 103 -20.30 8.11 -2.71
N PRO A 104 -20.05 8.56 -1.47
CA PRO A 104 -18.95 8.06 -0.63
C PRO A 104 -19.34 6.76 0.10
N VAL A 105 -19.80 5.74 -0.62
CA VAL A 105 -20.30 4.49 -0.02
C VAL A 105 -19.14 3.64 0.49
N LEU A 106 -18.12 3.43 -0.34
CA LEU A 106 -16.94 2.65 0.02
C LEU A 106 -16.12 3.36 1.09
N PHE A 107 -15.98 4.67 0.96
CA PHE A 107 -15.26 5.50 1.92
C PHE A 107 -15.87 5.44 3.33
N ARG A 108 -17.21 5.39 3.45
CA ARG A 108 -17.92 5.24 4.75
C ARG A 108 -17.78 3.87 5.39
N ARG A 109 -17.41 2.85 4.61
CA ARG A 109 -17.11 1.50 5.12
C ARG A 109 -15.69 1.40 5.69
N ILE A 110 -14.88 2.45 5.61
CA ILE A 110 -13.54 2.45 6.20
C ILE A 110 -13.65 3.00 7.62
N PRO A 111 -13.25 2.24 8.66
CA PRO A 111 -13.33 2.72 10.03
C PRO A 111 -12.42 3.93 10.21
N ARG A 112 -13.00 5.09 10.56
CA ARG A 112 -12.26 6.34 10.79
C ARG A 112 -12.48 6.82 12.22
N ARG A 113 -11.43 7.40 12.81
CA ARG A 113 -11.53 8.21 14.04
C ARG A 113 -12.01 9.60 13.65
N MET A 114 -13.16 10.02 14.16
CA MET A 114 -13.78 11.30 13.78
C MET A 114 -13.13 12.55 14.37
N LYS A 115 -12.50 12.44 15.55
CA LYS A 115 -12.14 13.62 16.35
C LYS A 115 -10.64 13.92 16.39
N GLU A 116 -9.79 12.90 16.31
CA GLU A 116 -8.35 13.06 16.50
C GLU A 116 -7.55 12.10 15.62
N ARG A 117 -6.34 12.52 15.22
CA ARG A 117 -5.34 11.64 14.62
C ARG A 117 -5.07 10.46 15.55
N LEU A 118 -4.84 9.28 15.00
CA LEU A 118 -4.57 8.10 15.82
C LEU A 118 -3.25 8.31 16.55
N GLN A 119 -3.33 8.57 17.84
CA GLN A 119 -2.18 8.72 18.72
C GLN A 119 -1.99 7.44 19.56
N PRO A 120 -0.74 7.03 19.81
CA PRO A 120 -0.43 5.96 20.74
C PRO A 120 -0.98 6.30 22.13
N CYS A 121 -1.66 5.35 22.79
CA CYS A 121 -2.22 5.60 24.11
C CYS A 121 -1.08 5.97 25.09
N PRO A 122 -1.17 7.08 25.84
CA PRO A 122 -0.11 7.50 26.75
C PRO A 122 0.15 6.48 27.86
N GLN A 123 -0.90 5.80 28.33
CA GLN A 123 -0.81 4.77 29.39
C GLN A 123 -0.38 3.39 28.88
N LYS A 124 -0.98 2.89 27.78
CA LYS A 124 -0.65 1.55 27.24
C LYS A 124 0.56 1.55 26.30
N GLY A 125 0.98 2.70 25.78
CA GLY A 125 2.10 2.82 24.84
C GLY A 125 1.79 2.40 23.39
N SER A 126 0.63 1.80 23.14
CA SER A 126 0.13 1.45 21.81
C SER A 126 -1.37 1.77 21.65
N SER A 127 -1.81 1.89 20.41
CA SER A 127 -3.21 2.14 20.04
C SER A 127 -3.59 1.31 18.82
N LEU A 128 -4.78 0.73 18.84
CA LEU A 128 -5.25 -0.09 17.73
C LEU A 128 -6.00 0.79 16.71
N GLY A 129 -5.75 0.54 15.43
CA GLY A 129 -6.35 1.26 14.32
C GLY A 129 -6.64 0.37 13.13
N TRP A 130 -7.33 0.95 12.15
CA TRP A 130 -7.65 0.34 10.86
C TRP A 130 -7.18 1.25 9.75
N GLY A 131 -6.78 0.66 8.64
CA GLY A 131 -6.31 1.43 7.50
C GLY A 131 -6.06 0.55 6.29
N VAL A 132 -5.33 1.13 5.36
CA VAL A 132 -5.02 0.53 4.06
C VAL A 132 -3.52 0.28 3.97
N GLN A 133 -3.14 -0.94 3.58
CA GLN A 133 -1.76 -1.33 3.30
C GLN A 133 -1.56 -1.47 1.79
N PHE A 134 -0.56 -0.78 1.25
CA PHE A 134 -0.06 -1.03 -0.10
C PHE A 134 0.90 -2.21 -0.09
N VAL A 135 0.57 -3.27 -0.83
CA VAL A 135 1.45 -4.41 -1.06
C VAL A 135 2.19 -4.18 -2.37
N GLU A 136 3.47 -3.84 -2.27
CA GLU A 136 4.33 -3.58 -3.42
C GLU A 136 5.18 -4.80 -3.77
N VAL A 137 5.27 -5.12 -5.05
CA VAL A 137 6.14 -6.16 -5.60
C VAL A 137 7.08 -5.57 -6.65
N LEU A 138 8.18 -6.26 -6.92
CA LEU A 138 9.02 -5.93 -8.07
C LEU A 138 8.24 -6.21 -9.35
N ASN A 139 8.32 -5.28 -10.30
CA ASN A 139 7.73 -5.46 -11.61
C ASN A 139 8.51 -6.55 -12.36
N GLY A 140 7.86 -7.70 -12.56
CA GLY A 140 8.46 -8.86 -13.22
C GLY A 140 9.03 -8.55 -14.60
N TYR A 141 8.45 -7.60 -15.32
CA TYR A 141 8.98 -7.16 -16.62
C TYR A 141 10.39 -6.57 -16.50
N TYR A 142 10.62 -5.68 -15.53
CA TYR A 142 11.95 -5.09 -15.34
C TYR A 142 12.95 -6.11 -14.80
N VAL A 143 12.54 -6.97 -13.87
CA VAL A 143 13.41 -8.05 -13.36
C VAL A 143 13.87 -8.95 -14.52
N PHE A 144 12.95 -9.33 -15.39
CA PHE A 144 13.25 -10.12 -16.58
C PHE A 144 14.18 -9.37 -17.55
N LEU A 145 13.88 -8.11 -17.87
CA LEU A 145 14.69 -7.28 -18.76
C LEU A 145 16.14 -7.15 -18.27
N PHE A 146 16.33 -6.86 -16.99
CA PHE A 146 17.67 -6.79 -16.39
C PHE A 146 18.40 -8.13 -16.41
N GLY A 147 17.68 -9.23 -16.23
CA GLY A 147 18.21 -10.58 -16.41
C GLY A 147 18.74 -10.80 -17.83
N CYS A 148 17.96 -10.45 -18.86
CA CYS A 148 18.37 -10.55 -20.25
C CYS A 148 19.60 -9.68 -20.58
N VAL A 149 19.61 -8.42 -20.13
CA VAL A 149 20.74 -7.51 -20.35
C VAL A 149 22.01 -8.03 -19.69
N GLY A 150 21.92 -8.51 -18.44
CA GLY A 150 23.06 -9.11 -17.75
C GLY A 150 23.60 -10.34 -18.47
N PHE A 151 22.72 -11.21 -18.96
CA PHE A 151 23.12 -12.39 -19.72
C PHE A 151 23.86 -12.02 -21.03
N MET A 152 23.36 -11.01 -21.76
CA MET A 152 24.00 -10.54 -22.99
C MET A 152 25.39 -9.95 -22.73
N ILE A 153 25.56 -9.18 -21.65
CA ILE A 153 26.86 -8.60 -21.26
C ILE A 153 27.85 -9.72 -20.91
N CYS A 154 27.44 -10.67 -20.07
CA CYS A 154 28.30 -11.81 -19.71
C CYS A 154 28.71 -12.62 -20.94
N SER A 155 27.77 -12.86 -21.87
CA SER A 155 28.06 -13.56 -23.12
C SER A 155 29.04 -12.79 -23.99
N ALA A 156 28.85 -11.48 -24.15
CA ALA A 156 29.75 -10.64 -24.94
C ALA A 156 31.17 -10.58 -24.35
N VAL A 157 31.29 -10.49 -23.01
CA VAL A 157 32.58 -10.53 -22.31
C VAL A 157 33.23 -11.90 -22.48
N ALA A 158 32.48 -12.99 -22.35
CA ALA A 158 33.00 -14.34 -22.56
C ALA A 158 33.52 -14.55 -23.98
N ILE A 159 32.75 -14.13 -24.99
CA ILE A 159 33.15 -14.20 -26.41
C ILE A 159 34.42 -13.35 -26.65
N SER A 160 34.43 -12.11 -26.14
CA SER A 160 35.59 -11.23 -26.30
C SER A 160 36.85 -11.82 -25.65
N TRP A 161 36.69 -12.46 -24.50
CA TRP A 161 37.78 -13.14 -23.80
C TRP A 161 38.29 -14.36 -24.58
N THR A 162 37.39 -15.20 -25.11
CA THR A 162 37.77 -16.37 -25.92
C THR A 162 38.49 -15.96 -27.20
N VAL A 163 38.04 -14.90 -27.87
CA VAL A 163 38.70 -14.37 -29.08
C VAL A 163 40.06 -13.77 -28.74
N ALA A 164 40.18 -13.00 -27.65
CA ALA A 164 41.45 -12.39 -27.26
C ALA A 164 42.52 -13.41 -26.83
N LYS A 165 42.10 -14.62 -26.46
CA LYS A 165 42.99 -15.69 -26.01
C LYS A 165 43.32 -16.70 -27.11
N ASP A 166 42.85 -16.48 -28.34
CA ASP A 166 42.94 -17.43 -29.47
C ASP A 166 42.48 -18.85 -29.06
N ASP A 167 41.46 -18.94 -28.21
CA ASP A 167 40.89 -20.22 -27.73
C ASP A 167 39.85 -20.79 -28.74
N ILE A 168 39.98 -20.47 -30.03
CA ILE A 168 39.11 -20.90 -31.15
C ILE A 168 39.92 -21.66 -32.20
#